data_AF-A4RTY2-F1
#
_entry.id   AF-A4RTY2-F1
#
_cell.length_a   1.000
_cell.length_b   1.000
_cell.length_c   1.000
_cell.angle_alpha   90.00
_cell.angle_beta   90.00
_cell.angle_gamma   90.00
#
_symmetry.space_group_name_H-M   'P 1'
#
loop_
_entity.id
_entity.type
_entity.pdbx_description
1 polymer ?
#
loop_
_entity_poly.entity_id
_entity_poly.type
_entity_poly.pdbx_seq_one_letter_code
_entity_poly.pdbx_strand_id
1 'polypeptide(L)'
;MDDMEYWKDVGLGKGAWQCDASGGREILPQDEATVFEELPSAHSPRFALLPSVPTVAARTDDRHVAVFFDGCRYRCEFDVDGGTVGELARALCAGGLGSGADMTTGARQKLDGPESLVLFYCGKRLDDDDNKVSSYGVPRGCKILLGIDRALVERAEAGLGPGEDDDFWA
;
A
#
# COMPACT_ATOMS: atom_id res chain seq x y z
N MET A 1 -27.55 -18.16 2.04
CA MET A 1 -26.70 -16.98 2.25
C MET A 1 -27.16 -15.97 1.22
N ASP A 2 -27.45 -14.74 1.63
CA ASP A 2 -27.98 -13.71 0.74
C ASP A 2 -26.80 -13.15 -0.08
N ASP A 3 -26.77 -13.40 -1.39
CA ASP A 3 -25.64 -13.03 -2.28
C ASP A 3 -25.33 -11.52 -2.30
N MET A 4 -26.20 -10.70 -1.69
CA MET A 4 -25.97 -9.25 -1.51
C MET A 4 -25.11 -8.89 -0.29
N GLU A 5 -24.85 -9.81 0.63
CA GLU A 5 -23.97 -9.56 1.78
C GLU A 5 -22.49 -9.72 1.43
N TYR A 6 -22.20 -10.59 0.46
CA TYR A 6 -20.86 -10.97 0.00
C TYR A 6 -20.03 -9.82 -0.59
N TRP A 7 -20.68 -8.88 -1.27
CA TRP A 7 -20.01 -7.79 -1.99
C TRP A 7 -19.74 -6.53 -1.16
N LYS A 8 -20.19 -6.47 0.10
CA LYS A 8 -20.03 -5.24 0.92
C LYS A 8 -18.57 -4.94 1.26
N ASP A 9 -17.71 -5.95 1.32
CA ASP A 9 -16.32 -5.81 1.73
C ASP A 9 -15.32 -5.69 0.56
N VAL A 10 -15.78 -5.91 -0.68
CA VAL A 10 -14.88 -5.99 -1.86
C VAL A 10 -14.63 -4.61 -2.50
N GLY A 11 -15.48 -3.62 -2.20
CA GLY A 11 -15.40 -2.26 -2.79
C GLY A 11 -14.92 -1.16 -1.84
N LEU A 12 -14.79 -1.44 -0.54
CA LEU A 12 -14.36 -0.48 0.46
C LEU A 12 -12.93 -0.84 0.88
N GLY A 13 -11.99 0.10 0.74
CA GLY A 13 -10.63 -0.11 1.24
C GLY A 13 -10.68 -0.57 2.70
N LYS A 14 -9.92 -1.61 3.04
CA LYS A 14 -9.95 -2.24 4.36
C LYS A 14 -9.37 -1.35 5.46
N GLY A 15 -8.74 -0.23 5.10
CA GLY A 15 -8.22 0.79 6.01
C GLY A 15 -6.82 1.28 5.62
N ALA A 16 -6.24 2.10 6.49
CA ALA A 16 -4.88 2.60 6.32
C ALA A 16 -4.08 2.53 7.62
N TRP A 17 -2.76 2.37 7.48
CA TRP A 17 -1.86 2.16 8.61
C TRP A 17 -0.52 2.87 8.41
N GLN A 18 -0.07 3.57 9.45
CA GLN A 18 1.24 4.19 9.51
C GLN A 18 2.20 3.21 10.21
N CYS A 19 3.27 2.85 9.50
CA CYS A 19 4.28 1.85 9.85
C CYS A 19 5.58 2.49 10.38
N ASP A 20 5.54 3.73 10.85
CA ASP A 20 6.76 4.41 11.28
C ASP A 20 7.34 3.80 12.57
N ALA A 21 8.66 3.94 12.74
CA ALA A 21 9.38 3.42 13.90
C ALA A 21 8.91 3.97 15.26
N SER A 22 8.19 5.09 15.26
CA SER A 22 7.60 5.71 16.46
C SER A 22 6.39 4.95 17.02
N GLY A 23 5.95 3.89 16.35
CA GLY A 23 4.85 3.02 16.76
C GLY A 23 3.79 2.95 15.68
N GLY A 24 3.51 1.74 15.20
CA GLY A 24 2.50 1.49 14.19
C GLY A 24 1.11 1.91 14.67
N ARG A 25 0.33 2.60 13.83
CA ARG A 25 -1.02 3.04 14.18
C ARG A 25 -1.96 3.08 12.97
N GLU A 26 -3.26 2.93 13.26
CA GLU A 26 -4.29 3.16 12.25
C GLU A 26 -4.31 4.63 11.82
N ILE A 27 -4.48 4.85 10.52
CA ILE A 27 -4.86 6.13 9.94
C ILE A 27 -6.36 6.04 9.73
N LEU A 28 -7.12 6.84 10.47
CA LEU A 28 -8.58 6.78 10.45
C LEU A 28 -9.13 7.32 9.12
N PRO A 29 -10.32 6.87 8.67
CA PRO A 29 -10.88 7.28 7.38
C PRO A 29 -10.95 8.79 7.13
N GLN A 30 -11.29 9.57 8.16
CA GLN A 30 -11.34 11.04 8.07
C GLN A 30 -9.98 11.70 7.85
N ASP A 31 -8.89 11.01 8.19
CA ASP A 31 -7.52 11.52 8.09
C ASP A 31 -6.82 11.03 6.81
N GLU A 32 -7.29 9.95 6.19
CA GLU A 32 -6.64 9.32 5.04
C GLU A 32 -6.36 10.30 3.90
N ALA A 33 -7.35 11.09 3.48
CA ALA A 33 -7.18 12.04 2.38
C ALA A 33 -6.12 13.11 2.69
N THR A 34 -6.01 13.52 3.96
CA THR A 34 -4.97 14.46 4.40
C THR A 34 -3.60 13.80 4.40
N VAL A 35 -3.50 12.60 4.98
CA VAL A 35 -2.25 11.87 5.15
C VAL A 35 -1.66 11.48 3.79
N PHE A 36 -2.47 10.98 2.85
CA PHE A 36 -2.01 10.60 1.51
C PHE A 36 -1.96 11.77 0.51
N GLU A 37 -2.22 13.01 0.96
CA GLU A 37 -2.23 14.22 0.14
C GLU A 37 -3.22 14.15 -1.04
N GLU A 38 -4.40 13.59 -0.81
CA GLU A 38 -5.46 13.33 -1.80
C GLU A 38 -6.63 14.31 -1.70
N LEU A 39 -6.53 15.34 -0.85
CA LEU A 39 -7.55 16.40 -0.76
C LEU A 39 -7.58 17.26 -2.04
N PRO A 40 -8.72 17.29 -2.75
CA PRO A 40 -8.88 18.19 -3.89
C PRO A 40 -8.83 19.65 -3.43
N SER A 41 -8.13 20.49 -4.18
CA SER A 41 -7.97 21.91 -3.87
C SER A 41 -8.16 22.80 -5.10
N ALA A 42 -8.82 23.93 -4.89
CA ALA A 42 -8.90 25.01 -5.89
C ALA A 42 -7.65 25.92 -5.89
N HIS A 43 -6.72 25.71 -4.94
CA HIS A 43 -5.50 26.52 -4.78
C HIS A 43 -4.32 26.00 -5.60
N SER A 44 -4.48 24.87 -6.30
CA SER A 44 -3.47 24.35 -7.21
C SER A 44 -3.34 25.26 -8.44
N PRO A 45 -2.11 25.55 -8.94
CA PRO A 45 -1.92 26.25 -10.22
C PRO A 45 -2.65 25.60 -11.40
N ARG A 46 -2.92 24.29 -11.34
CA ARG A 46 -3.71 23.57 -12.36
C ARG A 46 -5.17 24.00 -12.41
N PHE A 47 -5.70 24.50 -11.29
CA PHE A 47 -7.06 25.05 -11.25
C PHE A 47 -7.21 26.27 -12.17
N ALA A 48 -6.14 27.04 -12.40
CA ALA A 48 -6.16 28.14 -13.37
C ALA A 48 -6.39 27.67 -14.82
N LEU A 49 -6.05 26.41 -15.13
CA LEU A 49 -6.27 25.78 -16.43
C LEU A 49 -7.65 25.12 -16.56
N LEU A 50 -8.22 24.67 -15.43
CA LEU A 50 -9.54 24.03 -15.33
C LEU A 50 -10.33 24.63 -14.14
N PRO A 51 -10.84 25.87 -14.27
CA PRO A 51 -11.38 26.67 -13.17
C PRO A 51 -12.69 26.13 -12.56
N SER A 52 -13.21 25.02 -13.07
CA SER A 52 -14.38 24.32 -12.55
C SER A 52 -14.06 22.95 -11.93
N VAL A 53 -12.79 22.52 -11.96
CA VAL A 53 -12.39 21.18 -11.51
C VAL A 53 -11.34 21.32 -10.41
N PRO A 54 -11.73 21.20 -9.13
CA PRO A 54 -10.76 21.06 -8.04
C PRO A 54 -9.79 19.91 -8.36
N THR A 55 -8.49 20.17 -8.22
CA THR A 55 -7.46 19.16 -8.50
C THR A 55 -6.70 18.86 -7.23
N VAL A 56 -6.24 17.61 -7.10
CA VAL A 56 -5.29 17.27 -6.05
C VAL A 56 -3.99 18.05 -6.32
N ALA A 57 -3.48 18.71 -5.27
CA ALA A 57 -2.24 19.47 -5.36
C ALA A 57 -1.05 18.55 -5.66
N ALA A 58 0.08 19.15 -6.04
CA ALA A 58 1.32 18.37 -6.12
C ALA A 58 1.66 17.84 -4.72
N ARG A 59 2.08 16.58 -4.66
CA ARG A 59 2.52 15.93 -3.41
C ARG A 59 3.75 16.62 -2.86
N THR A 60 3.83 16.74 -1.54
CA THR A 60 4.91 17.41 -0.81
C THR A 60 5.60 16.49 0.19
N ASP A 61 4.97 15.37 0.58
CA ASP A 61 5.58 14.37 1.44
C ASP A 61 6.44 13.40 0.62
N ASP A 62 7.72 13.74 0.51
CA ASP A 62 8.75 12.94 -0.15
C ASP A 62 9.39 11.88 0.78
N ARG A 63 9.11 11.96 2.09
CA ARG A 63 9.69 11.09 3.12
C ARG A 63 9.01 9.75 3.24
N HIS A 64 7.70 9.68 2.97
CA HIS A 64 6.96 8.44 3.13
C HIS A 64 6.67 7.74 1.81
N VAL A 65 6.97 6.45 1.80
CA VAL A 65 6.52 5.50 0.78
C VAL A 65 5.25 4.82 1.28
N ALA A 66 4.30 4.55 0.37
CA ALA A 66 3.11 3.78 0.68
C ALA A 66 2.93 2.56 -0.24
N VAL A 67 2.44 1.49 0.38
CA VAL A 67 2.18 0.17 -0.21
C VAL A 67 0.70 -0.15 -0.05
N PHE A 68 0.06 -0.59 -1.11
CA PHE A 68 -1.26 -1.20 -1.07
C PHE A 68 -1.10 -2.72 -0.95
N PHE A 69 -1.60 -3.31 0.12
CA PHE A 69 -1.52 -4.75 0.40
C PHE A 69 -2.86 -5.21 0.98
N ASP A 70 -3.46 -6.24 0.40
CA ASP A 70 -4.75 -6.82 0.82
C ASP A 70 -5.84 -5.78 1.15
N GLY A 71 -6.10 -4.85 0.23
CA GLY A 71 -7.14 -3.83 0.45
C GLY A 71 -6.75 -2.72 1.44
N CYS A 72 -5.60 -2.81 2.11
CA CYS A 72 -5.11 -1.83 3.09
C CYS A 72 -3.99 -0.96 2.50
N ARG A 73 -3.93 0.32 2.90
CA ARG A 73 -2.80 1.22 2.58
C ARG A 73 -1.85 1.33 3.76
N TYR A 74 -0.62 0.86 3.58
CA TYR A 74 0.46 1.01 4.56
C TYR A 74 1.39 2.13 4.11
N ARG A 75 1.91 2.93 5.04
CA ARG A 75 2.98 3.89 4.74
C ARG A 75 4.06 3.87 5.81
N CYS A 76 5.32 4.06 5.42
CA CYS A 76 6.42 4.30 6.35
C CYS A 76 7.33 5.40 5.83
N GLU A 77 7.99 6.11 6.73
CA GLU A 77 9.19 6.88 6.38
C GLU A 77 10.27 5.95 5.81
N PHE A 78 10.79 6.26 4.64
CA PHE A 78 11.81 5.45 3.98
C PHE A 78 12.69 6.26 3.02
N ASP A 79 14.00 6.05 3.06
CA ASP A 79 14.93 6.64 2.09
C ASP A 79 14.96 5.80 0.81
N VAL A 80 14.21 6.24 -0.21
CA VAL A 80 14.12 5.55 -1.51
C VAL A 80 15.45 5.52 -2.28
N ASP A 81 16.32 6.52 -2.08
CA ASP A 81 17.56 6.64 -2.84
C ASP A 81 18.72 5.87 -2.20
N GLY A 82 18.70 5.76 -0.87
CA GLY A 82 19.68 5.02 -0.09
C GLY A 82 19.30 3.57 0.17
N GLY A 83 18.04 3.33 0.51
CA GLY A 83 17.57 2.06 1.08
C GLY A 83 17.25 0.97 0.06
N THR A 84 17.38 -0.27 0.50
CA THR A 84 17.14 -1.46 -0.34
C THR A 84 15.69 -1.94 -0.26
N VAL A 85 15.30 -2.80 -1.21
CA VAL A 85 13.98 -3.45 -1.22
C VAL A 85 13.73 -4.23 0.06
N GLY A 86 14.72 -5.02 0.51
CA GLY A 86 14.60 -5.80 1.74
C GLY A 86 14.50 -4.93 2.99
N GLU A 87 15.17 -3.77 3.03
CA GLU A 87 15.03 -2.80 4.12
C GLU A 87 13.63 -2.19 4.18
N LEU A 88 13.05 -1.87 3.03
CA LEU A 88 11.67 -1.37 2.95
C LEU A 88 10.66 -2.41 3.46
N ALA A 89 10.78 -3.67 3.01
CA ALA A 89 9.91 -4.74 3.46
C ALA A 89 10.00 -4.96 4.98
N ARG A 90 11.22 -4.95 5.53
CA ARG A 90 11.45 -5.03 6.99
C ARG A 90 10.84 -3.85 7.73
N ALA A 91 11.00 -2.62 7.23
CA ALA A 91 10.45 -1.43 7.87
C ALA A 91 8.91 -1.48 7.93
N LEU A 92 8.26 -1.86 6.83
CA LEU A 92 6.80 -2.02 6.77
C LEU A 92 6.29 -3.08 7.75
N CYS A 93 6.91 -4.26 7.76
CA CYS A 93 6.49 -5.35 8.65
C CYS A 93 6.73 -5.01 10.12
N ALA A 94 7.88 -4.42 10.45
CA ALA A 94 8.18 -3.95 11.80
C ALA A 94 7.17 -2.87 12.26
N GLY A 95 6.68 -2.06 11.34
CA GLY A 95 5.65 -1.05 11.60
C GLY A 95 4.21 -1.59 11.66
N GLY A 96 3.98 -2.87 11.40
CA GLY A 96 2.67 -3.51 11.55
C GLY A 96 1.94 -3.84 10.26
N LEU A 97 2.61 -3.81 9.09
CA LEU A 97 2.08 -4.46 7.89
C LEU A 97 1.87 -5.95 8.19
N GLY A 98 0.63 -6.42 8.03
CA GLY A 98 0.25 -7.82 8.30
C GLY A 98 0.30 -8.27 9.76
N SER A 99 0.68 -7.40 10.70
CA SER A 99 0.90 -7.80 12.12
C SER A 99 0.54 -6.72 13.15
N GLY A 100 0.12 -5.53 12.72
CA GLY A 100 -0.33 -4.45 13.61
C GLY A 100 -1.62 -4.77 14.36
N ALA A 101 -1.94 -3.96 15.36
CA ALA A 101 -3.16 -4.10 16.17
C ALA A 101 -4.44 -4.02 15.33
N ASP A 102 -5.56 -4.53 15.85
CA ASP A 102 -6.82 -4.54 15.09
C ASP A 102 -7.23 -3.14 14.60
N MET A 103 -7.69 -3.08 13.36
CA MET A 103 -8.18 -1.88 12.70
C MET A 103 -9.69 -1.71 12.95
N THR A 104 -10.15 -0.47 13.05
CA THR A 104 -11.57 -0.15 13.20
C THR A 104 -12.36 -0.25 11.89
N THR A 105 -11.66 -0.30 10.76
CA THR A 105 -12.21 -0.27 9.40
C THR A 105 -12.42 -1.64 8.79
N GLY A 106 -11.44 -2.54 8.90
CA GLY A 106 -11.50 -3.88 8.30
C GLY A 106 -10.41 -4.82 8.80
N ALA A 107 -10.58 -6.10 8.51
CA ALA A 107 -9.59 -7.13 8.84
C ALA A 107 -8.44 -7.11 7.84
N ARG A 108 -7.21 -7.05 8.34
CA ARG A 108 -6.00 -7.16 7.53
C ARG A 108 -5.63 -8.63 7.32
N GLN A 109 -5.18 -9.00 6.11
CA GLN A 109 -4.44 -10.24 5.93
C GLN A 109 -3.16 -10.22 6.77
N LYS A 110 -2.87 -11.36 7.41
CA LYS A 110 -1.61 -11.55 8.13
C LYS A 110 -0.50 -11.90 7.16
N LEU A 111 0.70 -11.46 7.49
CA LEU A 111 1.91 -11.77 6.75
C LEU A 111 2.91 -12.44 7.69
N ASP A 112 3.48 -13.56 7.27
CA ASP A 112 4.38 -14.37 8.12
C ASP A 112 5.73 -13.68 8.39
N GLY A 113 6.11 -12.71 7.55
CA GLY A 113 7.33 -11.93 7.71
C GLY A 113 7.66 -11.10 6.48
N PRO A 114 8.71 -10.26 6.54
CA PRO A 114 9.13 -9.40 5.44
C PRO A 114 9.52 -10.17 4.18
N GLU A 115 10.05 -11.39 4.33
CA GLU A 115 10.36 -12.27 3.21
C GLU A 115 9.11 -12.71 2.43
N SER A 116 7.95 -12.74 3.08
CA SER A 116 6.68 -13.10 2.45
C SER A 116 6.05 -11.94 1.67
N LEU A 117 6.60 -10.71 1.77
CA LEU A 117 6.14 -9.56 0.99
C LEU A 117 6.87 -9.48 -0.35
N VAL A 118 6.11 -9.40 -1.44
CA VAL A 118 6.63 -9.05 -2.77
C VAL A 118 6.12 -7.67 -3.16
N LEU A 119 7.05 -6.78 -3.49
CA LEU A 119 6.73 -5.41 -3.89
C LEU A 119 6.77 -5.27 -5.42
N PHE A 120 5.85 -4.47 -5.95
CA PHE A 120 5.76 -4.13 -7.36
C PHE A 120 5.64 -2.62 -7.55
N TYR A 121 6.28 -2.12 -8.60
CA TYR A 121 6.13 -0.75 -9.09
C TYR A 121 5.94 -0.74 -10.61
N CYS A 122 4.88 -0.07 -11.10
CA CYS A 122 4.55 -0.02 -12.53
C CYS A 122 4.54 -1.40 -13.21
N GLY A 123 4.02 -2.42 -12.51
CA GLY A 123 3.95 -3.80 -13.00
C GLY A 123 5.27 -4.57 -12.97
N LYS A 124 6.36 -3.96 -12.50
CA LYS A 124 7.66 -4.62 -12.33
C LYS A 124 7.84 -5.08 -10.89
N ARG A 125 8.25 -6.32 -10.71
CA ARG A 125 8.65 -6.87 -9.41
C ARG A 125 9.94 -6.20 -8.95
N LEU A 126 10.01 -5.85 -7.67
CA LEU A 126 11.23 -5.50 -6.97
C LEU A 126 11.81 -6.82 -6.46
N ASP A 127 12.62 -7.49 -7.28
CA ASP A 127 12.97 -8.91 -7.15
C ASP A 127 14.31 -9.19 -6.45
N ASP A 128 15.14 -8.17 -6.28
CA ASP A 128 16.41 -8.22 -5.55
C ASP A 128 16.33 -7.35 -4.27
N ASP A 129 16.39 -8.02 -3.12
CA ASP A 129 16.31 -7.43 -1.78
C ASP A 129 17.50 -6.53 -1.43
N ASP A 130 18.65 -6.74 -2.07
CA ASP A 130 19.88 -5.96 -1.86
C ASP A 130 19.96 -4.75 -2.80
N ASN A 131 19.14 -4.72 -3.86
CA ASN A 131 19.04 -3.56 -4.74
C ASN A 131 18.30 -2.40 -4.09
N LYS A 132 18.72 -1.19 -4.46
CA LYS A 132 18.07 0.05 -4.04
C LYS A 132 16.65 0.14 -4.60
N VAL A 133 15.71 0.64 -3.81
CA VAL A 133 14.32 0.85 -4.26
C VAL A 133 14.26 1.79 -5.47
N SER A 134 15.04 2.87 -5.45
CA SER A 134 15.19 3.81 -6.57
C SER A 134 15.68 3.17 -7.88
N SER A 135 16.41 2.04 -7.84
CA SER A 135 16.90 1.38 -9.07
C SER A 135 15.77 0.83 -9.95
N TYR A 136 14.60 0.58 -9.36
CA TYR A 136 13.38 0.15 -10.07
C TYR A 136 12.57 1.34 -10.61
N GLY A 137 13.05 2.58 -10.46
CA GLY A 137 12.37 3.80 -10.90
C GLY A 137 11.32 4.31 -9.92
N VAL A 138 11.27 3.77 -8.70
CA VAL A 138 10.38 4.24 -7.65
C VAL A 138 10.77 5.68 -7.26
N PRO A 139 9.87 6.67 -7.33
CA PRO A 139 10.17 8.03 -6.92
C PRO A 139 10.11 8.19 -5.39
N ARG A 140 10.80 9.20 -4.87
CA ARG A 140 10.59 9.68 -3.49
C ARG A 140 9.12 10.01 -3.26
N GLY A 141 8.62 9.73 -2.06
CA GLY A 141 7.21 9.94 -1.74
C GLY A 141 6.23 9.07 -2.52
N CYS A 142 6.68 7.94 -3.11
CA CYS A 142 5.80 7.05 -3.86
C CYS A 142 4.61 6.62 -2.98
N LYS A 143 3.38 6.96 -3.39
CA LYS A 143 2.18 6.66 -2.59
C LYS A 143 1.49 5.34 -2.98
N ILE A 144 1.96 4.66 -4.01
CA ILE A 144 1.33 3.42 -4.50
C ILE A 144 2.42 2.48 -5.06
N LEU A 145 3.05 1.72 -4.17
CA LEU A 145 3.59 0.40 -4.48
C LEU A 145 2.50 -0.64 -4.30
N LEU A 146 2.56 -1.73 -5.06
CA LEU A 146 1.69 -2.88 -4.82
C LEU A 146 2.46 -3.92 -4.01
N GLY A 147 1.91 -4.33 -2.88
CA GLY A 147 2.39 -5.46 -2.09
C GLY A 147 1.50 -6.67 -2.33
N ILE A 148 2.12 -7.83 -2.57
CA ILE A 148 1.42 -9.10 -2.71
C ILE A 148 2.14 -10.14 -1.85
N ASP A 149 1.38 -11.06 -1.26
CA ASP A 149 1.95 -12.24 -0.60
C ASP A 149 2.73 -13.08 -1.61
N ARG A 150 3.98 -13.43 -1.27
CA ARG A 150 4.85 -14.23 -2.12
C ARG A 150 4.22 -15.55 -2.53
N ALA A 151 3.47 -16.21 -1.64
CA ALA A 151 2.81 -17.47 -1.95
C ALA A 151 1.81 -17.31 -3.11
N LEU A 152 1.09 -16.18 -3.17
CA LEU A 152 0.17 -15.88 -4.27
C LEU A 152 0.92 -15.63 -5.59
N VAL A 153 2.05 -14.91 -5.53
CA VAL A 153 2.89 -14.66 -6.70
C VAL A 153 3.44 -15.96 -7.27
N GLU A 154 4.01 -16.82 -6.42
CA GLU A 154 4.60 -18.11 -6.83
C GLU A 154 3.55 -19.07 -7.41
N ARG A 155 2.33 -19.08 -6.86
CA ARG A 155 1.20 -19.84 -7.44
C ARG A 155 0.84 -19.35 -8.84
N ALA A 156 0.70 -18.04 -9.01
CA ALA A 156 0.36 -17.45 -10.31
C ALA A 156 1.46 -17.73 -11.35
N GLU A 157 2.73 -17.66 -10.96
CA GLU A 157 3.88 -18.00 -11.82
C GLU A 157 3.90 -19.49 -12.19
N ALA A 158 3.42 -20.37 -11.32
CA ALA A 158 3.21 -21.79 -11.61
C ALA A 158 2.00 -22.07 -12.53
N GLY A 159 1.29 -21.04 -13.00
CA GLY A 159 0.09 -21.17 -13.82
C GLY A 159 -1.12 -21.66 -13.03
N LEU A 160 -1.04 -21.62 -11.69
CA LEU A 160 -2.15 -21.96 -10.82
C LEU A 160 -2.98 -20.71 -10.57
N GLY A 161 -4.29 -20.87 -10.61
CA GLY A 161 -5.21 -19.84 -10.17
C GLY A 161 -5.11 -19.57 -8.66
N PRO A 162 -5.95 -18.66 -8.14
CA PRO A 162 -6.14 -18.50 -6.70
C PRO A 162 -6.43 -19.86 -6.03
N GLY A 163 -6.12 -19.98 -4.73
CA GLY A 163 -6.31 -21.22 -3.99
C GLY A 163 -7.74 -21.77 -4.12
N GLU A 164 -7.92 -23.10 -4.01
CA GLU A 164 -9.29 -23.67 -3.94
C GLU A 164 -10.07 -23.17 -2.72
N ASP A 165 -9.36 -22.67 -1.69
CA ASP A 165 -9.89 -22.04 -0.47
C ASP A 165 -9.76 -20.50 -0.49
N ASP A 166 -9.40 -19.89 -1.63
CA ASP A 166 -9.32 -18.44 -1.75
C ASP A 166 -10.69 -17.90 -2.15
N ASP A 167 -11.57 -17.79 -1.16
CA ASP A 167 -12.94 -17.31 -1.30
C ASP A 167 -12.99 -15.97 -2.06
N PHE A 168 -11.93 -15.15 -2.05
CA PHE A 168 -11.89 -13.89 -2.78
C PHE A 168 -12.10 -14.02 -4.31
N TRP A 169 -11.78 -15.19 -4.88
CA TRP A 169 -11.87 -15.44 -6.33
C TRP A 169 -12.75 -16.63 -6.73
N ALA A 170 -13.32 -17.36 -5.77
CA ALA A 170 -14.21 -18.50 -5.99
C ALA A 170 -15.64 -18.08 -6.42
#